data_AF-A0A0F4IV35-F1
#
_entry.id   AF-A0A0F4IV35-F1
#
_cell.length_a   1.000
_cell.length_b   1.000
_cell.length_c   1.000
_cell.angle_alpha   90.00
_cell.angle_beta   90.00
_cell.angle_gamma   90.00
#
_symmetry.space_group_name_H-M   'P 1'
#
loop_
_entity.id
_entity.type
_entity.pdbx_description
1 polymer ?
#
loop_
_entity_poly.entity_id
_entity_poly.type
_entity_poly.pdbx_seq_one_letter_code
_entity_poly.pdbx_strand_id
1 'polypeptide(L)' 'NAAIAKRAADHGFTFAPVVGAFTGHEICSGDAWLHSVNWTNIGESYHPTATGQSSGYLPVFSGKA' A
#
# COMPACT_ATOMS: atom_id res chain seq x y z
N ASN A 1 11.01 0.57 -1.86
CA ASN A 1 10.82 -0.79 -1.31
C ASN A 1 12.11 -1.58 -1.11
N ALA A 2 12.99 -1.72 -2.10
CA ALA A 2 14.24 -2.51 -1.94
C ALA A 2 15.09 -2.12 -0.71
N ALA A 3 15.29 -0.82 -0.48
CA ALA A 3 16.02 -0.32 0.69
C ALA A 3 15.35 -0.71 2.03
N ILE A 4 14.01 -0.58 2.12
CA ILE A 4 13.25 -0.92 3.32
C ILE A 4 13.29 -2.44 3.57
N ALA A 5 13.10 -3.24 2.52
CA ALA A 5 13.18 -4.69 2.58
C ALA A 5 14.54 -5.17 3.09
N LYS A 6 15.63 -4.59 2.55
CA LYS A 6 16.99 -4.87 3.00
C LYS A 6 17.16 -4.54 4.48
N ARG A 7 16.77 -3.34 4.91
CA ARG A 7 16.94 -2.92 6.31
C ARG A 7 16.08 -3.76 7.27
N ALA A 8 14.87 -4.13 6.89
CA ALA A 8 14.05 -5.04 7.70
C ALA A 8 14.76 -6.38 7.91
N ALA A 9 15.27 -7.00 6.83
CA ALA A 9 16.00 -8.27 6.91
C ALA A 9 17.29 -8.16 7.74
N ASP A 10 18.07 -7.07 7.58
CA ASP A 10 19.30 -6.83 8.33
C ASP A 10 19.06 -6.71 9.86
N HIS A 11 17.83 -6.36 10.26
CA HIS A 11 17.44 -6.18 11.66
C HIS A 11 16.44 -7.26 12.15
N GLY A 12 16.22 -8.34 11.38
CA GLY A 12 15.33 -9.44 11.77
C GLY A 12 13.83 -9.07 11.79
N PHE A 13 13.44 -7.96 11.16
CA PHE A 13 12.04 -7.60 10.99
C PHE A 13 11.45 -8.21 9.72
N THR A 14 10.14 -8.47 9.78
CA THR A 14 9.38 -8.90 8.60
C THR A 14 9.05 -7.70 7.70
N PHE A 15 9.43 -7.78 6.42
CA PHE A 15 8.97 -6.84 5.41
C PHE A 15 7.77 -7.42 4.66
N ALA A 16 6.68 -6.67 4.60
CA ALA A 16 5.45 -7.08 3.94
C ALA A 16 5.16 -6.17 2.72
N PRO A 17 5.53 -6.59 1.49
CA PRO A 17 5.35 -5.76 0.30
C PRO A 17 3.89 -5.73 -0.16
N VAL A 18 3.31 -4.52 -0.23
CA VAL A 18 1.93 -4.33 -0.70
C VAL A 18 1.80 -4.12 -2.21
N VAL A 19 2.91 -3.91 -2.94
CA VAL A 19 2.89 -3.61 -4.38
C VAL A 19 2.16 -4.70 -5.18
N GLY A 20 2.37 -5.97 -4.85
CA GLY A 20 1.66 -7.07 -5.52
C GLY A 20 0.16 -7.06 -5.24
N ALA A 21 -0.27 -6.69 -4.02
CA ALA A 21 -1.68 -6.60 -3.67
C ALA A 21 -2.39 -5.41 -4.34
N PHE A 22 -1.67 -4.33 -4.63
CA PHE A 22 -2.19 -3.15 -5.33
C PHE A 22 -2.05 -3.23 -6.85
N THR A 23 -1.47 -4.31 -7.40
CA THR A 23 -1.32 -4.45 -8.86
C THR A 23 -2.68 -4.55 -9.53
N GLY A 24 -2.99 -3.68 -10.47
CA GLY A 24 -4.32 -3.55 -11.08
C GLY A 24 -5.26 -2.58 -10.35
N HIS A 25 -4.83 -2.04 -9.22
CA HIS A 25 -5.58 -1.09 -8.39
C HIS A 25 -4.84 0.24 -8.18
N GLU A 26 -3.87 0.54 -9.05
CA GLU A 26 -3.13 1.78 -9.03
C GLU A 26 -3.96 2.96 -9.57
N ILE A 27 -3.43 4.17 -9.39
CA ILE A 27 -3.94 5.33 -10.13
C ILE A 27 -3.87 5.01 -11.63
N CYS A 28 -4.93 5.36 -12.36
CA CYS A 28 -5.16 5.04 -13.78
C CYS A 28 -5.59 3.58 -14.11
N SER A 29 -5.74 2.67 -13.13
CA SER A 29 -6.10 1.28 -13.42
C SER A 29 -7.58 1.02 -13.76
N GLY A 30 -8.45 2.03 -13.58
CA GLY A 30 -9.91 1.88 -13.71
C GLY A 30 -10.60 1.33 -12.46
N ASP A 31 -9.84 0.74 -11.53
CA ASP A 31 -10.30 0.26 -10.21
C ASP A 31 -9.32 0.68 -9.11
N ALA A 32 -9.07 1.99 -9.03
CA ALA A 32 -8.02 2.55 -8.17
C ALA A 32 -8.37 2.42 -6.68
N TRP A 33 -7.44 1.85 -5.91
CA TRP A 33 -7.48 1.81 -4.44
C TRP A 33 -6.66 2.91 -3.78
N LEU A 34 -6.14 3.84 -4.57
CA LEU A 34 -5.44 5.04 -4.13
C LEU A 34 -6.23 6.27 -4.54
N HIS A 35 -6.30 7.26 -3.66
CA HIS A 35 -6.75 8.58 -4.04
C HIS A 35 -5.73 9.20 -5.02
N SER A 36 -6.20 9.76 -6.13
CA SER A 36 -5.40 10.70 -6.93
C SER A 36 -5.21 12.01 -6.17
N VAL A 37 -4.63 13.04 -6.80
CA VAL A 37 -4.56 14.38 -6.20
C VAL A 37 -5.96 14.83 -5.82
N ASN A 38 -6.18 15.03 -4.53
CA ASN A 38 -7.45 15.47 -3.98
C ASN A 38 -7.34 16.93 -3.55
N TRP A 39 -7.82 17.84 -4.39
CA TRP A 39 -7.75 19.28 -4.16
C TRP A 39 -8.59 19.77 -2.97
N THR A 40 -9.64 19.04 -2.59
CA THR A 40 -10.53 19.42 -1.47
C THR A 40 -10.09 18.82 -0.13
N ASN A 41 -9.26 17.77 -0.17
CA ASN A 41 -8.62 17.17 1.00
C ASN A 41 -7.22 16.67 0.63
N ILE A 42 -6.26 17.59 0.67
CA ILE A 42 -4.87 17.33 0.24
C ILE A 42 -4.22 16.19 1.04
N GLY A 43 -4.58 16.04 2.33
CA GLY A 43 -4.02 15.01 3.20
C GLY A 43 -4.27 13.58 2.73
N GLU A 44 -5.37 13.35 2.00
CA GLU A 44 -5.71 12.04 1.45
C GLU A 44 -5.03 11.76 0.11
N SER A 45 -4.39 12.74 -0.51
CA SER A 45 -3.76 12.55 -1.83
C SER A 45 -2.74 11.42 -1.77
N TYR A 46 -2.83 10.49 -2.73
CA TYR A 46 -1.97 9.30 -2.85
C TYR A 46 -2.08 8.31 -1.68
N HIS A 47 -3.00 8.53 -0.75
CA HIS A 47 -3.28 7.58 0.32
C HIS A 47 -4.28 6.51 -0.16
N PRO A 48 -4.30 5.35 0.53
CA PRO A 48 -5.22 4.27 0.20
C PRO A 48 -6.64 4.65 0.58
N THR A 49 -7.59 4.30 -0.30
CA THR A 49 -9.03 4.36 0.04
C THR A 49 -9.36 3.37 1.16
N ALA A 50 -10.58 3.42 1.68
CA ALA A 50 -11.06 2.40 2.62
C ALA A 50 -10.87 0.98 2.08
N THR A 51 -11.17 0.74 0.80
CA THR A 51 -10.92 -0.53 0.12
C THR A 51 -9.43 -0.86 0.04
N GLY A 52 -8.58 0.13 -0.27
CA GLY A 52 -7.12 -0.05 -0.27
C GLY A 52 -6.56 -0.45 1.10
N GLN A 53 -7.11 0.11 2.18
CA GLN A 53 -6.75 -0.30 3.55
C GLN A 53 -7.21 -1.74 3.85
N SER A 54 -8.49 -2.04 3.65
CA SER A 54 -9.07 -3.34 4.04
C SER A 54 -8.62 -4.50 3.16
N SER A 55 -8.38 -4.26 1.88
CA SER A 55 -8.12 -5.29 0.87
C SER A 55 -6.66 -5.32 0.41
N GLY A 56 -5.96 -4.18 0.43
CA GLY A 56 -4.55 -4.08 0.04
C GLY A 56 -3.59 -4.22 1.21
N TYR A 57 -3.78 -3.44 2.28
CA TYR A 57 -2.87 -3.42 3.43
C TYR A 57 -3.15 -4.52 4.46
N LEU A 58 -4.39 -4.61 4.95
CA LEU A 58 -4.73 -5.48 6.07
C LEU A 58 -4.37 -6.97 5.82
N PRO A 59 -4.65 -7.59 4.65
CA PRO A 59 -4.31 -8.98 4.42
C PRO A 59 -2.79 -9.22 4.36
N VAL A 60 -2.05 -8.26 3.79
CA VAL A 60 -0.59 -8.33 3.67
C VAL A 60 0.10 -8.24 5.03
N PHE A 61 -0.40 -7.37 5.92
CA PHE A 61 0.16 -7.21 7.26
C PHE A 61 -0.32 -8.30 8.22
N SER A 62 -1.59 -8.70 8.15
CA SER A 62 -2.13 -9.76 9.01
C SER A 62 -1.58 -11.15 8.65
N GLY A 63 -1.27 -11.41 7.38
CA GLY A 63 -0.64 -12.66 6.93
C GLY A 63 0.87 -12.75 7.21
N LYS A 64 1.47 -11.70 7.77
CA LYS A 64 2.90 -11.59 8.10
C LYS A 64 3.13 -11.25 9.58
N ALA A 65 2.06 -11.18 10.37
CA ALA A 65 2.06 -10.98 11.82
C ALA A 65 2.46 -12.25 12.57
#